data_AF-A0A250IFI7-F1
#
_entry.id   AF-A0A250IFI7-F1
#
_cell.length_a   1.000
_cell.length_b   1.000
_cell.length_c   1.000
_cell.angle_alpha   90.00
_cell.angle_beta   90.00
_cell.angle_gamma   90.00
#
_symmetry.space_group_name_H-M   'P 1'
#
loop_
_entity.id
_entity.type
_entity.pdbx_description
1 polymer ?
#
loop_
_entity_poly.entity_id
_entity_poly.type
_entity_poly.pdbx_seq_one_letter_code
_entity_poly.pdbx_strand_id
1 'polypeptide(L)'
;MHPSPWRALGPLAALSLLMSSTLAEATTVRIHYDVGYGNRITVRGSKAPLSWTTGNNATWSTGNIWTLSWSNAVGDVELKPLVNDVSWSTGANYRVKAGATVDLYPFFGAASGRLQYVSQLYSPQLGNSRTLAVYLPPSYSENPLKRYPVLYAHDGQNLFNASTAFGGVEWRMDETANALIGNGSMDEVIIVGVYNGDANRIYEYTPCCDPQYGGGGADKYERFLIDTVKPYIDQNFRTLTGKQNTALIGSSLGGLVSFYMGQRNPSVFGKLAALSSSFWWNNQALTQQVEAASTKVAVNVYLDAGTSGDGLPETTRMRDALVADGHVQGQDLFYYVAQGAGHNESSWAARLNLPLTYLFPWQGTAY
;
A
#
# COMPACT_ATOMS: atom_id res chain seq x y z
N MET A 1 -50.14 -78.91 -5.32
CA MET A 1 -49.85 -77.57 -5.86
C MET A 1 -48.38 -77.25 -5.57
N HIS A 2 -47.69 -76.57 -6.49
CA HIS A 2 -46.36 -75.95 -6.29
C HIS A 2 -46.51 -74.57 -5.61
N PRO A 3 -45.44 -73.86 -5.18
CA PRO A 3 -44.11 -74.27 -4.70
C PRO A 3 -43.92 -73.73 -3.24
N SER A 4 -42.78 -73.34 -2.64
CA SER A 4 -41.33 -73.42 -2.92
C SER A 4 -40.54 -73.33 -1.59
N PRO A 5 -39.34 -73.93 -1.44
CA PRO A 5 -38.49 -73.78 -0.26
C PRO A 5 -37.39 -72.72 -0.43
N TRP A 6 -36.92 -72.11 0.66
CA TRP A 6 -35.67 -71.35 0.69
C TRP A 6 -34.84 -71.64 1.94
N ARG A 7 -33.55 -71.93 1.73
CA ARG A 7 -32.53 -72.12 2.78
C ARG A 7 -31.90 -70.78 3.13
N ALA A 8 -31.66 -70.53 4.42
CA ALA A 8 -30.71 -69.50 4.83
C ALA A 8 -29.28 -70.04 4.77
N LEU A 9 -28.48 -69.54 3.82
CA LEU A 9 -27.02 -69.64 3.82
C LEU A 9 -26.48 -68.25 4.17
N GLY A 10 -25.68 -68.14 5.24
CA GLY A 10 -25.01 -66.90 5.60
C GLY A 10 -23.67 -66.74 4.88
N PRO A 11 -23.31 -65.53 4.41
CA PRO A 11 -21.95 -65.22 3.99
C PRO A 11 -21.27 -64.17 4.88
N LEU A 12 -20.07 -64.53 5.34
CA LEU A 12 -18.85 -63.70 5.39
C LEU A 12 -19.01 -62.18 5.48
N ALA A 13 -18.64 -61.59 6.61
CA ALA A 13 -18.40 -60.16 6.73
C ALA A 13 -17.17 -59.73 5.91
N ALA A 14 -17.39 -59.00 4.82
CA ALA A 14 -16.31 -58.38 4.06
C ALA A 14 -15.82 -57.11 4.78
N LEU A 15 -14.55 -57.09 5.20
CA LEU A 15 -13.96 -55.93 5.88
C LEU A 15 -13.56 -54.87 4.85
N SER A 16 -14.51 -54.01 4.48
CA SER A 16 -14.29 -52.89 3.56
C SER A 16 -13.33 -51.86 4.17
N LEU A 17 -12.04 -51.95 3.80
CA LEU A 17 -11.04 -50.99 4.24
C LEU A 17 -11.29 -49.64 3.54
N LEU A 18 -11.98 -48.73 4.22
CA LEU A 18 -12.14 -47.35 3.79
C LEU A 18 -10.78 -46.65 3.82
N MET A 19 -10.06 -46.71 2.70
CA MET A 19 -9.03 -45.73 2.41
C MET A 19 -9.71 -44.39 2.19
N SER A 20 -9.91 -43.65 3.28
CA SER A 20 -10.08 -42.20 3.24
C SER A 20 -8.81 -41.61 2.63
N SER A 21 -8.81 -41.48 1.30
CA SER A 21 -7.83 -40.67 0.60
C SER A 21 -8.03 -39.24 1.06
N THR A 22 -7.25 -38.82 2.06
CA THR A 22 -7.03 -37.41 2.35
C THR A 22 -6.61 -36.77 1.04
N LEU A 23 -7.47 -35.92 0.47
CA LEU A 23 -7.06 -35.05 -0.62
C LEU A 23 -5.81 -34.32 -0.13
N ALA A 24 -4.68 -34.57 -0.79
CA ALA A 24 -3.43 -33.93 -0.41
C ALA A 24 -3.65 -32.42 -0.54
N GLU A 25 -3.70 -31.73 0.60
CA GLU A 25 -3.99 -30.31 0.63
C GLU A 25 -3.04 -29.58 -0.32
N ALA A 26 -3.60 -28.71 -1.15
CA ALA A 26 -2.91 -28.18 -2.32
C ALA A 26 -2.69 -26.67 -2.20
N THR A 27 -1.42 -26.28 -2.15
CA THR A 27 -1.02 -24.89 -2.32
C THR A 27 -1.28 -24.50 -3.76
N THR A 28 -1.99 -23.39 -3.99
CA THR A 28 -2.53 -23.03 -5.30
C THR A 28 -2.32 -21.55 -5.62
N VAL A 29 -1.79 -21.27 -6.80
CA VAL A 29 -1.75 -19.91 -7.36
C VAL A 29 -2.78 -19.76 -8.47
N ARG A 30 -3.52 -18.65 -8.44
CA ARG A 30 -4.38 -18.18 -9.54
C ARG A 30 -3.77 -16.91 -10.10
N ILE A 31 -3.11 -17.03 -11.26
CA ILE A 31 -2.41 -15.91 -11.91
C ILE A 31 -3.40 -15.24 -12.88
N HIS A 32 -3.81 -14.02 -12.56
CA HIS A 32 -4.73 -13.21 -13.37
C HIS A 32 -3.90 -12.39 -14.36
N TYR A 33 -3.83 -12.83 -15.62
CA TYR A 33 -3.11 -12.08 -16.66
C TYR A 33 -3.55 -12.45 -18.08
N ASP A 34 -3.78 -11.44 -18.92
CA ASP A 34 -4.03 -11.65 -20.35
C ASP A 34 -2.71 -11.75 -21.12
N VAL A 35 -2.27 -12.98 -21.40
CA VAL A 35 -1.09 -13.24 -22.22
C VAL A 35 -1.33 -13.05 -23.73
N GLY A 36 -2.58 -12.85 -24.16
CA GLY A 36 -2.96 -12.87 -25.58
C GLY A 36 -2.95 -14.26 -26.22
N TYR A 37 -3.52 -14.35 -27.42
CA TYR A 37 -3.67 -15.63 -28.14
C TYR A 37 -2.33 -16.30 -28.46
N GLY A 38 -2.25 -17.62 -28.28
CA GLY A 38 -1.07 -18.44 -28.57
C GLY A 38 0.02 -18.46 -27.49
N ASN A 39 -0.09 -17.59 -26.48
CA ASN A 39 0.85 -17.53 -25.36
C ASN A 39 0.35 -18.31 -24.14
N ARG A 40 1.24 -18.54 -23.17
CA ARG A 40 0.93 -19.21 -21.89
C ARG A 40 1.65 -18.58 -20.70
N ILE A 41 1.07 -18.68 -19.51
CA ILE A 41 1.79 -18.47 -18.25
C ILE A 41 2.59 -19.75 -17.90
N THR A 42 3.86 -19.56 -17.52
CA THR A 42 4.62 -20.56 -16.77
C THR A 42 5.02 -20.00 -15.40
N VAL A 43 5.40 -20.87 -14.48
CA VAL A 43 5.84 -20.50 -13.13
C VAL A 43 7.18 -21.18 -12.84
N ARG A 44 8.17 -20.37 -12.45
CA ARG A 44 9.45 -20.82 -11.90
C ARG A 44 9.45 -20.61 -10.38
N GLY A 45 10.28 -21.35 -9.64
CA GLY A 45 10.29 -21.26 -8.19
C GLY A 45 11.34 -22.08 -7.47
N SER A 46 11.38 -21.89 -6.16
CA SER A 46 12.47 -22.28 -5.24
C SER A 46 12.48 -23.74 -4.80
N LYS A 47 11.39 -24.49 -5.01
CA LYS A 47 11.24 -25.88 -4.55
C LYS A 47 10.45 -26.72 -5.55
N ALA A 48 10.84 -27.98 -5.69
CA ALA A 48 10.11 -28.97 -6.49
C ALA A 48 8.62 -29.04 -6.08
N PRO A 49 7.66 -29.12 -7.04
CA PRO A 49 7.84 -29.35 -8.47
C PRO A 49 8.32 -28.12 -9.28
N LEU A 50 8.41 -26.93 -8.68
CA LEU A 50 8.96 -25.74 -9.35
C LEU A 50 10.50 -25.80 -9.42
N SER A 51 11.05 -25.07 -10.38
CA SER A 51 12.49 -24.83 -10.52
C SER A 51 12.74 -23.40 -10.99
N TRP A 52 13.89 -22.81 -10.67
CA TRP A 52 14.33 -21.54 -11.25
C TRP A 52 14.91 -21.70 -12.68
N THR A 53 15.27 -22.92 -13.11
CA THR A 53 15.84 -23.19 -14.44
C THR A 53 14.81 -23.47 -15.52
N THR A 54 13.60 -23.91 -15.14
CA THR A 54 12.59 -24.45 -16.06
C THR A 54 11.20 -24.19 -15.49
N GLY A 55 10.34 -23.52 -16.23
CA GLY A 55 8.99 -23.19 -15.78
C GLY A 55 8.01 -24.35 -15.93
N ASN A 56 7.15 -24.49 -14.93
CA ASN A 56 5.97 -25.35 -15.01
C ASN A 56 4.87 -24.59 -15.74
N ASN A 57 4.19 -25.20 -16.70
CA ASN A 57 3.04 -24.58 -17.37
C ASN A 57 1.88 -24.44 -16.38
N ALA A 58 1.30 -23.24 -16.25
CA ALA A 58 0.03 -23.07 -15.56
C ALA A 58 -1.13 -23.46 -16.49
N THR A 59 -2.21 -24.01 -15.93
CA THR A 59 -3.40 -24.40 -16.70
C THR A 59 -4.32 -23.20 -16.88
N TRP A 60 -4.60 -22.82 -18.13
CA TRP A 60 -5.56 -21.77 -18.45
C TRP A 60 -6.97 -22.17 -18.02
N SER A 61 -7.73 -21.18 -17.52
CA SER A 61 -9.15 -21.26 -17.21
C SER A 61 -9.84 -19.96 -17.61
N THR A 62 -11.18 -19.95 -17.53
CA THR A 62 -12.02 -18.81 -17.96
C THR A 62 -11.59 -17.48 -17.34
N GLY A 63 -11.61 -16.40 -18.13
CA GLY A 63 -11.40 -15.05 -17.63
C GLY A 63 -9.94 -14.66 -17.36
N ASN A 64 -9.01 -15.23 -18.14
CA ASN A 64 -7.56 -14.95 -18.06
C ASN A 64 -6.92 -15.37 -16.73
N ILE A 65 -7.48 -16.41 -16.09
CA ILE A 65 -6.97 -17.00 -14.86
C ILE A 65 -6.16 -18.25 -15.20
N TRP A 66 -4.89 -18.26 -14.80
CA TRP A 66 -3.95 -19.38 -15.00
C TRP A 66 -3.67 -20.04 -13.65
N THR A 67 -4.08 -21.29 -13.48
CA THR A 67 -3.98 -22.02 -12.21
C THR A 67 -2.81 -22.98 -12.19
N LEU A 68 -2.04 -23.00 -11.10
CA LEU A 68 -1.04 -24.04 -10.81
C LEU A 68 -1.11 -24.43 -9.33
N SER A 69 -1.03 -25.73 -9.05
CA SER A 69 -1.18 -26.28 -7.70
C SER A 69 -0.10 -27.35 -7.41
N TRP A 70 0.31 -27.46 -6.15
CA TRP A 70 1.25 -28.48 -5.66
C TRP A 70 0.94 -28.88 -4.21
N SER A 71 1.51 -30.00 -3.74
CA SER A 71 1.27 -30.51 -2.39
C SER A 71 1.81 -29.58 -1.30
N ASN A 72 1.03 -29.39 -0.23
CA ASN A 72 1.46 -28.67 0.98
C ASN A 72 2.75 -29.22 1.61
N ALA A 73 3.10 -30.48 1.36
CA ALA A 73 4.35 -31.09 1.84
C ALA A 73 5.64 -30.42 1.32
N VAL A 74 5.53 -29.55 0.30
CA VAL A 74 6.63 -28.70 -0.18
C VAL A 74 6.99 -27.59 0.84
N GLY A 75 6.06 -27.22 1.73
CA GLY A 75 6.18 -26.02 2.57
C GLY A 75 6.11 -24.73 1.74
N ASP A 76 6.42 -23.59 2.38
CA ASP A 76 6.35 -22.27 1.73
C ASP A 76 7.29 -22.16 0.51
N VAL A 77 6.86 -21.43 -0.53
CA VAL A 77 7.54 -21.35 -1.82
C VAL A 77 7.75 -19.89 -2.24
N GLU A 78 8.98 -19.53 -2.60
CA GLU A 78 9.22 -18.39 -3.50
C GLU A 78 9.05 -18.83 -4.96
N LEU A 79 8.34 -18.03 -5.75
CA LEU A 79 8.05 -18.28 -7.16
C LEU A 79 7.94 -16.99 -7.98
N LYS A 80 7.90 -17.13 -9.30
CA LYS A 80 7.67 -16.02 -10.22
C LYS A 80 6.94 -16.46 -11.50
N PRO A 81 5.87 -15.76 -11.92
CA PRO A 81 5.25 -15.95 -13.23
C PRO A 81 6.17 -15.50 -14.39
N LEU A 82 6.06 -16.21 -15.52
CA LEU A 82 6.66 -15.85 -16.80
C LEU A 82 5.62 -15.99 -17.92
N VAL A 83 5.76 -15.19 -18.98
CA VAL A 83 5.12 -15.49 -20.28
C VAL A 83 6.04 -16.41 -21.08
N ASN A 84 5.49 -17.52 -21.57
CA ASN A 84 6.12 -18.52 -22.43
C ASN A 84 7.40 -19.20 -21.90
N ASP A 85 7.70 -19.04 -20.61
CA ASP A 85 8.98 -19.37 -19.95
C ASP A 85 10.19 -18.55 -20.40
N VAL A 86 9.95 -17.32 -20.90
CA VAL A 86 10.99 -16.40 -21.39
C VAL A 86 10.90 -15.04 -20.70
N SER A 87 9.73 -14.39 -20.74
CA SER A 87 9.55 -13.04 -20.19
C SER A 87 9.10 -13.12 -18.73
N TRP A 88 9.99 -12.77 -17.80
CA TRP A 88 9.68 -12.70 -16.37
C TRP A 88 8.72 -11.56 -16.03
N SER A 89 7.89 -11.72 -15.01
CA SER A 89 7.13 -10.58 -14.48
C SER A 89 8.06 -9.54 -13.84
N THR A 90 7.68 -8.28 -13.87
CA THR A 90 8.39 -7.19 -13.19
C THR A 90 8.18 -7.27 -11.66
N GLY A 91 9.00 -6.57 -10.86
CA GLY A 91 8.96 -6.60 -9.40
C GLY A 91 9.75 -7.75 -8.76
N ALA A 92 9.44 -8.12 -7.51
CA ALA A 92 10.19 -9.12 -6.75
C ALA A 92 9.82 -10.58 -7.12
N ASN A 93 10.23 -11.54 -6.28
CA ASN A 93 9.62 -12.87 -6.24
C ASN A 93 8.33 -12.83 -5.42
N TYR A 94 7.35 -13.63 -5.83
CA TYR A 94 6.17 -13.89 -5.01
C TYR A 94 6.52 -14.91 -3.93
N ARG A 95 5.96 -14.74 -2.73
CA ARG A 95 6.02 -15.72 -1.63
C ARG A 95 4.64 -16.32 -1.46
N VAL A 96 4.56 -17.64 -1.27
CA VAL A 96 3.27 -18.34 -1.06
C VAL A 96 3.43 -19.35 0.07
N LYS A 97 2.60 -19.19 1.11
CA LYS A 97 2.53 -20.13 2.23
C LYS A 97 1.94 -21.48 1.84
N ALA A 98 2.40 -22.55 2.46
CA ALA A 98 1.79 -23.86 2.30
C ALA A 98 0.30 -23.84 2.67
N GLY A 99 -0.53 -24.47 1.85
CA GLY A 99 -1.99 -24.53 2.01
C GLY A 99 -2.74 -23.27 1.57
N ALA A 100 -2.04 -22.19 1.20
CA ALA A 100 -2.69 -21.01 0.68
C ALA A 100 -3.23 -21.24 -0.74
N THR A 101 -4.42 -20.70 -1.00
CA THR A 101 -4.86 -20.37 -2.36
C THR A 101 -4.74 -18.86 -2.52
N VAL A 102 -3.86 -18.40 -3.42
CA VAL A 102 -3.56 -16.97 -3.59
C VAL A 102 -3.84 -16.49 -5.00
N ASP A 103 -4.33 -15.26 -5.12
CA ASP A 103 -4.52 -14.56 -6.39
C ASP A 103 -3.30 -13.69 -6.67
N LEU A 104 -2.62 -13.97 -7.77
CA LEU A 104 -1.43 -13.25 -8.22
C LEU A 104 -1.78 -12.36 -9.39
N TYR A 105 -1.34 -11.10 -9.33
CA TYR A 105 -1.60 -10.08 -10.33
C TYR A 105 -0.27 -9.49 -10.85
N PRO A 106 0.49 -10.27 -11.65
CA PRO A 106 1.76 -9.85 -12.23
C PRO A 106 1.57 -8.83 -13.35
N PHE A 107 2.64 -8.10 -13.67
CA PHE A 107 2.73 -7.29 -14.88
C PHE A 107 4.07 -7.56 -15.57
N PHE A 108 4.12 -7.33 -16.88
CA PHE A 108 5.26 -7.68 -17.73
C PHE A 108 5.76 -6.48 -18.55
N GLY A 109 5.04 -5.36 -18.55
CA GLY A 109 5.55 -4.08 -19.01
C GLY A 109 6.65 -3.50 -18.13
N ALA A 110 7.23 -2.39 -18.59
CA ALA A 110 8.16 -1.59 -17.80
C ALA A 110 7.47 -1.05 -16.53
N ALA A 111 8.23 -0.88 -15.45
CA ALA A 111 7.73 -0.25 -14.23
C ALA A 111 7.58 1.27 -14.40
N SER A 112 6.60 1.68 -15.20
CA SER A 112 6.20 3.07 -15.39
C SER A 112 4.70 3.21 -15.13
N GLY A 113 4.35 3.84 -14.02
CA GLY A 113 2.98 4.25 -13.76
C GLY A 113 2.54 5.39 -14.69
N ARG A 114 1.30 5.86 -14.50
CA ARG A 114 0.67 6.90 -15.31
C ARG A 114 -0.03 7.93 -14.43
N LEU A 115 0.22 9.21 -14.71
CA LEU A 115 -0.51 10.33 -14.10
C LEU A 115 -1.84 10.59 -14.81
N GLN A 116 -2.88 10.85 -14.02
CA GLN A 116 -4.18 11.36 -14.45
C GLN A 116 -4.56 12.54 -13.54
N TYR A 117 -4.97 13.65 -14.14
CA TYR A 117 -5.38 14.85 -13.39
C TYR A 117 -6.90 14.93 -13.27
N VAL A 118 -7.39 15.21 -12.06
CA VAL A 118 -8.80 15.51 -11.76
C VAL A 118 -8.87 16.98 -11.39
N SER A 119 -9.10 17.84 -12.39
CA SER A 119 -9.23 19.28 -12.20
C SER A 119 -10.60 19.65 -11.64
N GLN A 120 -10.65 20.70 -10.81
CA GLN A 120 -11.89 21.31 -10.32
C GLN A 120 -12.83 20.37 -9.53
N LEU A 121 -12.26 19.44 -8.73
CA LEU A 121 -13.04 18.70 -7.73
C LEU A 121 -13.51 19.67 -6.65
N TYR A 122 -14.82 19.94 -6.60
CA TYR A 122 -15.42 20.85 -5.64
C TYR A 122 -15.41 20.28 -4.21
N SER A 123 -15.10 21.12 -3.22
CA SER A 123 -15.14 20.85 -1.80
C SER A 123 -16.31 21.60 -1.14
N PRO A 124 -17.40 20.90 -0.75
CA PRO A 124 -18.45 21.50 0.08
C PRO A 124 -17.96 21.98 1.46
N GLN A 125 -16.89 21.38 1.99
CA GLN A 125 -16.36 21.65 3.34
C GLN A 125 -15.47 22.89 3.38
N LEU A 126 -14.78 23.20 2.27
CA LEU A 126 -13.88 24.35 2.13
C LEU A 126 -14.48 25.47 1.26
N GLY A 127 -15.59 25.22 0.57
CA GLY A 127 -16.25 26.19 -0.31
C GLY A 127 -15.48 26.53 -1.59
N ASN A 128 -14.50 25.71 -1.95
CA ASN A 128 -13.57 25.93 -3.05
C ASN A 128 -13.39 24.65 -3.90
N SER A 129 -12.53 24.67 -4.92
CA SER A 129 -12.22 23.51 -5.75
C SER A 129 -10.74 23.14 -5.68
N ARG A 130 -10.41 21.88 -5.96
CA ARG A 130 -9.04 21.36 -5.94
C ARG A 130 -8.71 20.59 -7.22
N THR A 131 -7.41 20.50 -7.51
CA THR A 131 -6.86 19.56 -8.47
C THR A 131 -6.30 18.36 -7.71
N LEU A 132 -6.57 17.14 -8.20
CA LEU A 132 -5.87 15.94 -7.78
C LEU A 132 -4.94 15.46 -8.90
N ALA A 133 -3.68 15.18 -8.57
CA ALA A 133 -2.79 14.40 -9.42
C ALA A 133 -2.83 12.94 -8.96
N VAL A 134 -3.39 12.05 -9.77
CA VAL A 134 -3.55 10.62 -9.46
C VAL A 134 -2.52 9.82 -10.25
N TYR A 135 -1.51 9.30 -9.55
CA TYR A 135 -0.60 8.29 -10.07
C TYR A 135 -1.26 6.92 -10.00
N LEU A 136 -1.30 6.24 -11.14
CA LEU A 136 -1.74 4.86 -11.29
C LEU A 136 -0.49 3.97 -11.47
N PRO A 137 -0.34 2.89 -10.68
CA PRO A 137 0.87 2.07 -10.72
C PRO A 137 0.99 1.26 -12.03
N PRO A 138 2.18 0.73 -12.37
CA PRO A 138 2.47 0.15 -13.69
C PRO A 138 1.48 -0.94 -14.14
N SER A 139 1.07 -1.84 -13.25
CA SER A 139 0.14 -2.92 -13.59
C SER A 139 -1.31 -2.46 -13.81
N TYR A 140 -1.66 -1.19 -13.55
CA TYR A 140 -3.05 -0.73 -13.50
C TYR A 140 -3.84 -1.05 -14.78
N SER A 141 -3.25 -0.84 -15.96
CA SER A 141 -3.89 -1.18 -17.25
C SER A 141 -3.80 -2.66 -17.62
N GLU A 142 -2.73 -3.36 -17.22
CA GLU A 142 -2.55 -4.80 -17.50
C GLU A 142 -3.48 -5.68 -16.64
N ASN A 143 -3.83 -5.21 -15.43
CA ASN A 143 -4.60 -5.97 -14.43
C ASN A 143 -5.96 -5.30 -14.13
N PRO A 144 -7.01 -5.57 -14.93
CA PRO A 144 -8.34 -4.98 -14.72
C PRO A 144 -9.05 -5.48 -13.45
N LEU A 145 -8.63 -6.62 -12.89
CA LEU A 145 -9.18 -7.20 -11.67
C LEU A 145 -8.42 -6.82 -10.39
N LYS A 146 -7.17 -6.35 -10.49
CA LYS A 146 -6.35 -5.96 -9.33
C LYS A 146 -6.90 -4.67 -8.71
N ARG A 147 -6.93 -4.64 -7.38
CA ARG A 147 -7.23 -3.46 -6.56
C ARG A 147 -5.99 -3.08 -5.74
N TYR A 148 -5.83 -1.79 -5.49
CA TYR A 148 -4.60 -1.21 -4.96
C TYR A 148 -4.84 -0.43 -3.66
N PRO A 149 -3.89 -0.41 -2.72
CA PRO A 149 -3.90 0.59 -1.66
C PRO A 149 -3.81 2.02 -2.22
N VAL A 150 -4.15 3.00 -1.38
CA VAL A 150 -4.13 4.43 -1.73
C VAL A 150 -3.29 5.21 -0.73
N LEU A 151 -2.37 6.01 -1.25
CA LEU A 151 -1.58 7.00 -0.53
C LEU A 151 -2.11 8.39 -0.87
N TYR A 152 -2.71 9.08 0.10
CA TYR A 152 -3.09 10.48 -0.05
C TYR A 152 -1.91 11.36 0.34
N ALA A 153 -1.43 12.15 -0.61
CA ALA A 153 -0.25 12.99 -0.46
C ALA A 153 -0.65 14.47 -0.51
N HIS A 154 -0.22 15.25 0.48
CA HIS A 154 -0.47 16.70 0.51
C HIS A 154 0.52 17.44 -0.41
N ASP A 155 0.24 18.72 -0.68
CA ASP A 155 1.02 19.56 -1.62
C ASP A 155 1.21 18.90 -3.01
N GLY A 156 0.12 18.35 -3.56
CA GLY A 156 0.11 17.58 -4.80
C GLY A 156 0.80 18.21 -6.01
N GLN A 157 0.90 19.53 -6.06
CA GLN A 157 1.60 20.28 -7.09
C GLN A 157 3.14 20.14 -7.05
N ASN A 158 3.71 19.75 -5.90
CA ASN A 158 5.14 19.53 -5.69
C ASN A 158 5.61 18.10 -6.01
N LEU A 159 4.70 17.16 -6.30
CA LEU A 159 5.01 15.74 -6.23
C LEU A 159 5.55 15.10 -7.53
N PHE A 160 5.05 15.54 -8.67
CA PHE A 160 5.14 14.83 -9.97
C PHE A 160 5.48 15.74 -11.18
N ASN A 161 5.79 17.02 -10.95
CA ASN A 161 6.22 17.94 -12.01
C ASN A 161 6.93 19.18 -11.43
N ALA A 162 8.22 19.33 -11.71
CA ALA A 162 9.03 20.48 -11.32
C ALA A 162 8.45 21.83 -11.80
N SER A 163 7.67 21.87 -12.88
CA SER A 163 7.06 23.12 -13.38
C SER A 163 5.82 23.57 -12.60
N THR A 164 5.22 22.71 -11.77
CA THR A 164 4.17 23.09 -10.80
C THR A 164 4.65 23.12 -9.35
N ALA A 165 5.88 22.68 -9.10
CA ALA A 165 6.44 22.54 -7.76
C ALA A 165 6.98 23.85 -7.20
N PHE A 166 6.84 24.04 -5.88
CA PHE A 166 7.41 25.18 -5.17
C PHE A 166 8.93 25.26 -5.38
N GLY A 167 9.42 26.44 -5.79
CA GLY A 167 10.85 26.66 -6.08
C GLY A 167 11.39 25.93 -7.32
N GLY A 168 10.54 25.28 -8.13
CA GLY A 168 10.96 24.57 -9.33
C GLY A 168 11.62 23.22 -9.07
N VAL A 169 11.44 22.63 -7.89
CA VAL A 169 12.02 21.35 -7.47
C VAL A 169 10.92 20.47 -6.92
N GLU A 170 10.82 19.23 -7.40
CA GLU A 170 9.76 18.29 -7.05
C GLU A 170 10.25 17.11 -6.19
N TRP A 171 9.29 16.37 -5.62
CA TRP A 171 9.55 15.17 -4.81
C TRP A 171 10.02 13.97 -5.61
N ARG A 172 9.76 13.94 -6.93
CA ARG A 172 10.05 12.79 -7.81
C ARG A 172 9.31 11.53 -7.35
N MET A 173 8.04 11.72 -7.00
CA MET A 173 7.19 10.73 -6.35
C MET A 173 6.92 9.54 -7.27
N ASP A 174 6.64 9.78 -8.56
CA ASP A 174 6.39 8.72 -9.51
C ASP A 174 7.66 8.00 -9.96
N GLU A 175 8.81 8.66 -10.17
CA GLU A 175 10.04 7.90 -10.49
C GLU A 175 10.53 7.08 -9.29
N THR A 176 10.36 7.58 -8.07
CA THR A 176 10.68 6.83 -6.84
C THR A 176 9.78 5.60 -6.71
N ALA A 177 8.46 5.76 -6.88
CA ALA A 177 7.52 4.64 -6.87
C ALA A 177 7.83 3.63 -8.01
N ASN A 178 8.04 4.13 -9.24
CA ASN A 178 8.41 3.33 -10.42
C ASN A 178 9.66 2.47 -10.15
N ALA A 179 10.72 3.06 -9.60
CA ALA A 179 11.97 2.34 -9.30
C ALA A 179 11.78 1.25 -8.23
N LEU A 180 11.05 1.56 -7.16
CA LEU A 180 10.81 0.64 -6.04
C LEU A 180 9.82 -0.48 -6.38
N ILE A 181 8.81 -0.20 -7.20
CA ILE A 181 7.91 -1.22 -7.75
C ILE A 181 8.69 -2.10 -8.74
N GLY A 182 9.49 -1.50 -9.62
CA GLY A 182 10.26 -2.21 -10.65
C GLY A 182 11.31 -3.16 -10.09
N ASN A 183 12.03 -2.74 -9.04
CA ASN A 183 13.02 -3.58 -8.35
C ASN A 183 12.40 -4.49 -7.26
N GLY A 184 11.12 -4.33 -6.93
CA GLY A 184 10.41 -5.17 -5.97
C GLY A 184 10.61 -4.80 -4.49
N SER A 185 11.03 -3.57 -4.18
CA SER A 185 11.14 -3.07 -2.80
C SER A 185 9.80 -2.66 -2.18
N MET A 186 8.80 -2.30 -3.00
CA MET A 186 7.47 -1.90 -2.53
C MET A 186 6.32 -2.58 -3.30
N ASP A 187 5.17 -2.69 -2.65
CA ASP A 187 3.89 -3.03 -3.31
C ASP A 187 3.38 -1.85 -4.15
N GLU A 188 2.60 -2.16 -5.18
CA GLU A 188 1.98 -1.16 -6.04
C GLU A 188 0.84 -0.39 -5.34
N VAL A 189 0.88 0.94 -5.45
CA VAL A 189 -0.03 1.87 -4.76
C VAL A 189 -0.55 2.95 -5.72
N ILE A 190 -1.81 3.37 -5.54
CA ILE A 190 -2.35 4.58 -6.19
C ILE A 190 -1.96 5.78 -5.31
N ILE A 191 -1.26 6.78 -5.87
CA ILE A 191 -0.86 7.97 -5.12
C ILE A 191 -1.73 9.15 -5.56
N VAL A 192 -2.41 9.79 -4.62
CA VAL A 192 -3.34 10.90 -4.84
C VAL A 192 -2.71 12.17 -4.25
N GLY A 193 -2.00 12.91 -5.10
CA GLY A 193 -1.49 14.24 -4.79
C GLY A 193 -2.63 15.27 -4.75
N VAL A 194 -3.03 15.66 -3.56
CA VAL A 194 -4.04 16.70 -3.32
C VAL A 194 -3.35 18.05 -3.36
N TYR A 195 -3.62 18.88 -4.38
CA TYR A 195 -3.09 20.24 -4.45
C TYR A 195 -3.51 21.02 -3.19
N ASN A 196 -2.65 21.92 -2.71
CA ASN A 196 -2.98 22.73 -1.53
C ASN A 196 -3.98 23.86 -1.89
N GLY A 197 -4.31 24.70 -0.90
CA GLY A 197 -5.26 25.81 -1.05
C GLY A 197 -4.63 27.16 -1.40
N ASP A 198 -3.42 27.19 -1.94
CA ASP A 198 -2.58 28.37 -2.14
C ASP A 198 -2.46 29.20 -0.84
N ALA A 199 -3.00 30.42 -0.82
CA ALA A 199 -3.08 31.26 0.38
C ALA A 199 -3.81 30.60 1.56
N ASN A 200 -4.69 29.63 1.31
CA ASN A 200 -5.41 28.88 2.34
C ASN A 200 -4.59 27.72 2.92
N ARG A 201 -3.40 27.36 2.38
CA ARG A 201 -2.60 26.21 2.86
C ARG A 201 -2.35 26.27 4.37
N ILE A 202 -2.00 27.46 4.90
CA ILE A 202 -1.75 27.62 6.34
C ILE A 202 -3.04 27.40 7.14
N TYR A 203 -4.20 27.89 6.67
CA TYR A 203 -5.48 27.60 7.31
C TYR A 203 -5.80 26.10 7.27
N GLU A 204 -5.74 25.49 6.09
CA GLU A 204 -6.20 24.12 5.84
C GLU A 204 -5.30 23.04 6.47
N TYR A 205 -4.00 23.29 6.66
CA TYR A 205 -3.06 22.27 7.17
C TYR A 205 -2.72 22.40 8.67
N THR A 206 -3.40 23.28 9.41
CA THR A 206 -3.04 23.58 10.82
C THR A 206 -4.16 23.19 11.82
N PRO A 207 -3.87 22.36 12.84
CA PRO A 207 -4.85 21.92 13.84
C PRO A 207 -5.51 23.02 14.67
N CYS A 208 -4.81 24.13 14.87
CA CYS A 208 -5.24 25.22 15.74
C CYS A 208 -4.66 26.55 15.27
N CYS A 209 -5.29 27.65 15.67
CA CYS A 209 -4.80 28.99 15.39
C CYS A 209 -3.54 29.29 16.22
N ASP A 210 -2.46 29.64 15.54
CA ASP A 210 -1.20 30.14 16.09
C ASP A 210 -1.24 31.69 16.17
N PRO A 211 -0.78 32.32 17.28
CA PRO A 211 -0.85 33.78 17.44
C PRO A 211 -0.10 34.61 16.40
N GLN A 212 0.93 34.05 15.74
CA GLN A 212 1.73 34.73 14.73
C GLN A 212 1.29 34.38 13.30
N TYR A 213 0.88 33.13 13.07
CA TYR A 213 0.64 32.61 11.72
C TYR A 213 -0.84 32.38 11.36
N GLY A 214 -1.79 32.58 12.28
CA GLY A 214 -3.20 32.28 12.07
C GLY A 214 -3.45 30.76 12.06
N GLY A 215 -4.35 30.25 11.22
CA GLY A 215 -4.56 28.81 11.06
C GLY A 215 -5.86 28.27 11.67
N GLY A 216 -5.89 26.97 11.99
CA GLY A 216 -7.01 26.31 12.66
C GLY A 216 -8.14 25.81 11.73
N GLY A 217 -7.83 25.50 10.47
CA GLY A 217 -8.78 24.99 9.48
C GLY A 217 -8.71 23.49 9.23
N ALA A 218 -7.79 22.75 9.87
CA ALA A 218 -7.54 21.33 9.59
C ALA A 218 -8.78 20.43 9.69
N ASP A 219 -9.73 20.70 10.60
CA ASP A 219 -10.99 19.94 10.67
C ASP A 219 -11.78 19.98 9.36
N LYS A 220 -11.82 21.12 8.65
CA LYS A 220 -12.52 21.22 7.37
C LYS A 220 -11.77 20.50 6.24
N TYR A 221 -10.44 20.54 6.27
CA TYR A 221 -9.60 19.84 5.30
C TYR A 221 -9.63 18.32 5.51
N GLU A 222 -9.67 17.87 6.78
CA GLU A 222 -9.93 16.49 7.17
C GLU A 222 -11.26 15.99 6.62
N ARG A 223 -12.36 16.75 6.83
CA ARG A 223 -13.67 16.40 6.24
C ARG A 223 -13.65 16.44 4.72
N PHE A 224 -12.94 17.37 4.08
CA PHE A 224 -12.77 17.34 2.62
C PHE A 224 -12.08 16.06 2.12
N LEU A 225 -10.98 15.63 2.78
CA LEU A 225 -10.31 14.40 2.36
C LEU A 225 -11.21 13.16 2.59
N ILE A 226 -11.87 13.07 3.74
CA ILE A 226 -12.66 11.89 4.14
C ILE A 226 -14.02 11.81 3.43
N ASP A 227 -14.73 12.94 3.25
CA ASP A 227 -16.10 12.97 2.72
C ASP A 227 -16.18 13.28 1.22
N THR A 228 -15.08 13.68 0.57
CA THR A 228 -15.12 14.11 -0.83
C THR A 228 -13.97 13.56 -1.67
N VAL A 229 -12.72 13.68 -1.23
CA VAL A 229 -11.59 13.11 -1.99
C VAL A 229 -11.61 11.57 -1.97
N LYS A 230 -11.64 10.95 -0.78
CA LYS A 230 -11.62 9.49 -0.65
C LYS A 230 -12.82 8.80 -1.34
N PRO A 231 -14.07 9.25 -1.17
CA PRO A 231 -15.21 8.65 -1.88
C PRO A 231 -15.14 8.81 -3.39
N TYR A 232 -14.67 9.96 -3.90
CA TYR A 232 -14.44 10.15 -5.33
C TYR A 232 -13.39 9.16 -5.86
N ILE A 233 -12.27 9.00 -5.15
CA ILE A 233 -11.20 8.08 -5.56
C ILE A 233 -11.66 6.61 -5.48
N ASP A 234 -12.34 6.22 -4.40
CA ASP A 234 -12.88 4.87 -4.21
C ASP A 234 -13.98 4.50 -5.23
N GLN A 235 -14.70 5.49 -5.78
CA GLN A 235 -15.72 5.29 -6.82
C GLN A 235 -15.14 5.21 -8.23
N ASN A 236 -14.09 5.99 -8.53
CA ASN A 236 -13.56 6.14 -9.89
C ASN A 236 -12.32 5.26 -10.18
N PHE A 237 -11.65 4.73 -9.16
CA PHE A 237 -10.44 3.92 -9.29
C PHE A 237 -10.55 2.56 -8.56
N ARG A 238 -9.71 1.60 -8.94
CA ARG A 238 -9.70 0.25 -8.33
C ARG A 238 -8.99 0.24 -6.98
N THR A 239 -9.58 0.85 -5.96
CA THR A 239 -9.00 0.94 -4.61
C THR A 239 -9.28 -0.30 -3.75
N LEU A 240 -8.47 -0.49 -2.72
CA LEU A 240 -8.76 -1.28 -1.52
C LEU A 240 -9.16 -0.31 -0.41
N THR A 241 -10.46 -0.22 -0.11
CA THR A 241 -11.05 0.90 0.64
C THR A 241 -10.76 0.93 2.15
N GLY A 242 -10.26 -0.18 2.72
CA GLY A 242 -10.04 -0.36 4.16
C GLY A 242 -8.78 0.32 4.72
N LYS A 243 -8.76 0.59 6.03
CA LYS A 243 -7.73 1.42 6.67
C LYS A 243 -6.29 0.91 6.47
N GLN A 244 -6.07 -0.40 6.50
CA GLN A 244 -4.76 -1.02 6.33
C GLN A 244 -4.15 -0.78 4.93
N ASN A 245 -4.99 -0.35 3.98
CA ASN A 245 -4.66 0.00 2.61
C ASN A 245 -4.76 1.51 2.33
N THR A 246 -5.06 2.33 3.34
CA THR A 246 -5.28 3.78 3.21
C THR A 246 -4.25 4.53 4.06
N ALA A 247 -3.42 5.35 3.43
CA ALA A 247 -2.32 6.05 4.10
C ALA A 247 -2.28 7.56 3.78
N LEU A 248 -1.57 8.32 4.63
CA LEU A 248 -1.31 9.75 4.49
C LEU A 248 0.19 10.04 4.35
N ILE A 249 0.58 11.05 3.57
CA ILE A 249 1.95 11.59 3.54
C ILE A 249 1.98 13.10 3.29
N GLY A 250 2.93 13.79 3.91
CA GLY A 250 3.30 15.15 3.56
C GLY A 250 4.57 15.60 4.28
N SER A 251 5.12 16.75 3.87
CA SER A 251 6.21 17.42 4.59
C SER A 251 5.73 18.68 5.32
N SER A 252 6.49 19.16 6.31
CA SER A 252 6.21 20.47 6.94
C SER A 252 4.76 20.52 7.49
N LEU A 253 3.96 21.52 7.12
CA LEU A 253 2.52 21.58 7.45
C LEU A 253 1.72 20.40 6.86
N GLY A 254 2.09 19.87 5.69
CA GLY A 254 1.50 18.66 5.13
C GLY A 254 1.78 17.43 6.00
N GLY A 255 2.95 17.36 6.63
CA GLY A 255 3.29 16.33 7.62
C GLY A 255 2.49 16.51 8.92
N LEU A 256 2.29 17.76 9.35
CA LEU A 256 1.48 18.10 10.53
C LEU A 256 0.02 17.68 10.34
N VAL A 257 -0.59 17.98 9.19
CA VAL A 257 -1.99 17.61 8.90
C VAL A 257 -2.15 16.10 8.65
N SER A 258 -1.18 15.44 7.99
CA SER A 258 -1.11 13.97 7.91
C SER A 258 -1.13 13.31 9.28
N PHE A 259 -0.31 13.81 10.21
CA PHE A 259 -0.25 13.30 11.58
C PHE A 259 -1.56 13.51 12.34
N TYR A 260 -2.09 14.74 12.32
CA TYR A 260 -3.35 15.12 12.97
C TYR A 260 -4.53 14.25 12.50
N MET A 261 -4.72 14.13 11.18
CA MET A 261 -5.82 13.38 10.60
C MET A 261 -5.71 11.88 10.85
N GLY A 262 -4.50 11.32 10.77
CA GLY A 262 -4.25 9.89 11.02
C GLY A 262 -4.51 9.50 12.48
N GLN A 263 -4.04 10.33 13.43
CA GLN A 263 -4.29 10.13 14.87
C GLN A 263 -5.79 10.19 15.22
N ARG A 264 -6.54 11.09 14.56
CA ARG A 264 -7.97 11.29 14.81
C ARG A 264 -8.88 10.29 14.09
N ASN A 265 -8.45 9.75 12.95
CA ASN A 265 -9.26 8.85 12.11
C ASN A 265 -8.60 7.48 11.90
N PRO A 266 -8.24 6.74 12.98
CA PRO A 266 -7.62 5.41 12.89
C PRO A 266 -8.59 4.29 12.45
N SER A 267 -9.82 4.65 12.07
CA SER A 267 -10.80 3.82 11.37
C SER A 267 -10.75 4.01 9.85
N VAL A 268 -10.18 5.12 9.36
CA VAL A 268 -10.07 5.49 7.94
C VAL A 268 -8.65 5.32 7.43
N PHE A 269 -7.65 5.79 8.19
CA PHE A 269 -6.23 5.72 7.85
C PHE A 269 -5.56 4.69 8.77
N GLY A 270 -4.80 3.75 8.20
CA GLY A 270 -4.04 2.74 8.95
C GLY A 270 -2.55 3.04 9.03
N LYS A 271 -2.07 4.03 8.26
CA LYS A 271 -0.65 4.42 8.19
C LYS A 271 -0.52 5.92 7.91
N LEU A 272 0.58 6.55 8.34
CA LEU A 272 0.94 7.91 7.96
C LEU A 272 2.46 8.11 7.91
N ALA A 273 2.92 9.07 7.09
CA ALA A 273 4.30 9.56 7.07
C ALA A 273 4.35 11.09 7.18
N ALA A 274 5.08 11.60 8.17
CA ALA A 274 5.26 13.03 8.40
C ALA A 274 6.74 13.39 8.29
N LEU A 275 7.14 14.00 7.16
CA LEU A 275 8.53 14.36 6.86
C LEU A 275 8.82 15.79 7.29
N SER A 276 9.93 16.05 7.98
CA SER A 276 10.30 17.43 8.41
C SER A 276 9.13 18.19 9.06
N SER A 277 8.31 17.49 9.83
CA SER A 277 6.96 17.94 10.17
C SER A 277 6.98 19.20 11.03
N SER A 278 6.02 20.10 10.84
CA SER A 278 5.90 21.35 11.59
C SER A 278 5.37 21.14 13.03
N PHE A 279 5.89 20.15 13.76
CA PHE A 279 5.50 19.85 15.14
C PHE A 279 5.81 20.99 16.12
N TRP A 280 6.55 22.03 15.72
CA TRP A 280 6.71 23.29 16.45
C TRP A 280 5.40 24.10 16.57
N TRP A 281 4.43 23.89 15.68
CA TRP A 281 3.23 24.72 15.51
C TRP A 281 2.48 24.99 16.81
N ASN A 282 2.12 26.26 17.04
CA ASN A 282 1.45 26.76 18.24
C ASN A 282 2.05 26.17 19.53
N ASN A 283 3.35 26.42 19.76
CA ASN A 283 4.09 25.95 20.93
C ASN A 283 4.08 24.40 21.10
N GLN A 284 4.13 23.67 19.99
CA GLN A 284 4.09 22.20 19.95
C GLN A 284 2.78 21.59 20.47
N ALA A 285 1.64 22.26 20.26
CA ALA A 285 0.34 21.84 20.77
C ALA A 285 -0.06 20.40 20.39
N LEU A 286 0.29 19.93 19.18
CA LEU A 286 -0.04 18.57 18.74
C LEU A 286 0.81 17.50 19.48
N THR A 287 2.07 17.82 19.81
CA THR A 287 2.93 16.93 20.60
C THR A 287 2.41 16.84 22.04
N GLN A 288 1.98 17.96 22.63
CA GLN A 288 1.36 17.98 23.95
C GLN A 288 0.06 17.15 24.01
N GLN A 289 -0.70 17.07 22.91
CA GLN A 289 -1.90 16.23 22.81
C GLN A 289 -1.56 14.73 22.82
N VAL A 290 -0.46 14.32 22.20
CA VAL A 290 0.02 12.92 22.26
C VAL A 290 0.58 12.58 23.64
N GLU A 291 1.37 13.48 24.25
CA GLU A 291 1.88 13.32 25.61
C GLU A 291 0.79 13.24 26.69
N ALA A 292 -0.38 13.86 26.43
CA ALA A 292 -1.55 13.81 27.30
C ALA A 292 -2.54 12.67 26.94
N ALA A 293 -2.26 11.87 25.92
CA ALA A 293 -3.10 10.74 25.55
C ALA A 293 -2.99 9.60 26.58
N SER A 294 -4.09 8.87 26.75
CA SER A 294 -4.19 7.72 27.69
C SER A 294 -4.52 6.41 26.98
N THR A 295 -4.48 6.38 25.65
CA THR A 295 -4.82 5.21 24.84
C THR A 295 -4.13 5.30 23.48
N LYS A 296 -3.29 4.30 23.19
CA LYS A 296 -2.54 4.20 21.95
C LYS A 296 -3.43 4.18 20.71
N VAL A 297 -3.12 5.06 19.76
CA VAL A 297 -3.79 5.06 18.45
C VAL A 297 -3.16 4.02 17.53
N ALA A 298 -3.93 3.01 17.13
CA ALA A 298 -3.45 1.90 16.31
C ALA A 298 -3.28 2.25 14.82
N VAL A 299 -2.21 3.00 14.52
CA VAL A 299 -1.79 3.48 13.18
C VAL A 299 -0.27 3.37 13.03
N ASN A 300 0.21 2.90 11.87
CA ASN A 300 1.65 2.81 11.61
C ASN A 300 2.21 4.21 11.25
N VAL A 301 3.17 4.71 12.01
CA VAL A 301 3.75 6.06 11.86
C VAL A 301 5.17 6.01 11.30
N TYR A 302 5.44 6.80 10.26
CA TYR A 302 6.79 7.21 9.85
C TYR A 302 7.02 8.68 10.23
N LEU A 303 8.14 8.97 10.87
CA LEU A 303 8.61 10.33 11.16
C LEU A 303 10.04 10.50 10.62
N ASP A 304 10.36 11.65 10.03
CA ASP A 304 11.76 12.04 9.86
C ASP A 304 12.00 13.55 9.96
N ALA A 305 13.27 13.92 10.17
CA ALA A 305 13.75 15.29 10.10
C ALA A 305 15.24 15.31 9.69
N GLY A 306 15.66 16.38 9.01
CA GLY A 306 17.05 16.67 8.69
C GLY A 306 17.80 17.34 9.85
N THR A 307 19.13 17.34 9.79
CA THR A 307 19.96 18.00 10.82
C THR A 307 20.21 19.49 10.55
N SER A 308 19.81 20.03 9.39
CA SER A 308 20.09 21.40 8.97
C SER A 308 18.83 22.29 9.00
N GLY A 309 18.49 22.77 10.20
CA GLY A 309 17.39 23.74 10.40
C GLY A 309 15.98 23.17 10.16
N ASP A 310 15.78 21.88 10.40
CA ASP A 310 14.63 21.11 9.86
C ASP A 310 13.71 20.50 10.93
N GLY A 311 13.50 21.18 12.06
CA GLY A 311 12.54 20.74 13.10
C GLY A 311 12.91 19.45 13.84
N LEU A 312 14.20 19.10 13.88
CA LEU A 312 14.70 17.88 14.50
C LEU A 312 14.38 17.75 16.01
N PRO A 313 14.50 18.79 16.86
CA PRO A 313 14.14 18.68 18.27
C PRO A 313 12.66 18.36 18.47
N GLU A 314 11.76 19.02 17.74
CA GLU A 314 10.31 18.84 17.85
C GLU A 314 9.86 17.49 17.30
N THR A 315 10.50 17.02 16.22
CA THR A 315 10.28 15.69 15.66
C THR A 315 10.81 14.60 16.60
N THR A 316 11.94 14.83 17.27
CA THR A 316 12.46 13.93 18.31
C THR A 316 11.48 13.83 19.49
N ARG A 317 10.95 14.97 19.97
CA ARG A 317 9.93 15.00 21.04
C ARG A 317 8.66 14.24 20.63
N MET A 318 8.17 14.41 19.40
CA MET A 318 7.01 13.65 18.91
C MET A 318 7.30 12.13 18.83
N ARG A 319 8.52 11.74 18.42
CA ARG A 319 8.97 10.34 18.48
C ARG A 319 8.94 9.82 19.92
N ASP A 320 9.49 10.58 20.86
CA ASP A 320 9.53 10.20 22.29
C ASP A 320 8.12 10.05 22.88
N ALA A 321 7.19 10.95 22.55
CA ALA A 321 5.79 10.87 22.95
C ALA A 321 5.09 9.60 22.42
N LEU A 322 5.29 9.26 21.13
CA LEU A 322 4.76 8.02 20.54
C LEU A 322 5.33 6.76 21.20
N VAL A 323 6.61 6.75 21.57
CA VAL A 323 7.24 5.63 22.29
C VAL A 323 6.70 5.52 23.72
N ALA A 324 6.42 6.64 24.39
CA ALA A 324 5.76 6.64 25.70
C ALA A 324 4.31 6.12 25.63
N ASP A 325 3.59 6.44 24.54
CA ASP A 325 2.29 5.86 24.16
C ASP A 325 2.40 4.38 23.68
N GLY A 326 3.59 3.80 23.69
CA GLY A 326 3.83 2.38 23.42
C GLY A 326 3.95 2.00 21.95
N HIS A 327 4.21 2.94 21.04
CA HIS A 327 4.67 2.64 19.69
C HIS A 327 6.11 2.09 19.70
N VAL A 328 6.41 1.16 18.78
CA VAL A 328 7.68 0.42 18.77
C VAL A 328 8.41 0.62 17.45
N GLN A 329 9.63 1.14 17.54
CA GLN A 329 10.53 1.33 16.39
C GLN A 329 10.73 0.00 15.65
N GLY A 330 10.44 -0.02 14.35
CA GLY A 330 10.51 -1.21 13.49
C GLY A 330 9.27 -2.10 13.50
N GLN A 331 8.19 -1.72 14.19
CA GLN A 331 6.89 -2.41 14.12
C GLN A 331 5.79 -1.45 13.61
N ASP A 332 5.40 -0.48 14.43
CA ASP A 332 4.38 0.54 14.11
C ASP A 332 4.91 1.98 14.22
N LEU A 333 6.19 2.16 14.54
CA LEU A 333 6.93 3.42 14.38
C LEU A 333 8.18 3.21 13.54
N PHE A 334 8.49 4.17 12.67
CA PHE A 334 9.79 4.30 12.01
C PHE A 334 10.26 5.75 12.07
N TYR A 335 11.26 6.02 12.90
CA TYR A 335 11.96 7.29 12.96
C TYR A 335 13.28 7.28 12.17
N TYR A 336 13.56 8.36 11.44
CA TYR A 336 14.82 8.58 10.72
C TYR A 336 15.37 10.01 10.89
N VAL A 337 16.69 10.16 10.87
CA VAL A 337 17.39 11.45 10.96
C VAL A 337 18.30 11.64 9.76
N ALA A 338 17.91 12.54 8.85
CA ALA A 338 18.59 12.79 7.60
C ALA A 338 19.81 13.72 7.78
N GLN A 339 21.00 13.13 7.93
CA GLN A 339 22.25 13.86 8.15
C GLN A 339 22.52 14.86 7.01
N GLY A 340 22.73 16.13 7.36
CA GLY A 340 22.98 17.23 6.42
C GLY A 340 21.76 17.75 5.66
N ALA A 341 20.62 17.05 5.69
CA ALA A 341 19.40 17.47 5.00
C ALA A 341 18.73 18.68 5.69
N GLY A 342 17.96 19.45 4.92
CA GLY A 342 17.24 20.64 5.39
C GLY A 342 15.77 20.68 4.95
N HIS A 343 15.09 21.79 5.26
CA HIS A 343 13.65 21.97 5.06
C HIS A 343 13.30 22.35 3.60
N ASN A 344 13.43 21.42 2.65
CA ASN A 344 13.18 21.68 1.22
C ASN A 344 12.85 20.41 0.40
N GLU A 345 12.27 20.64 -0.79
CA GLU A 345 11.77 19.62 -1.72
C GLU A 345 12.83 18.58 -2.11
N SER A 346 14.07 18.99 -2.43
CA SER A 346 15.14 18.04 -2.79
C SER A 346 15.60 17.19 -1.62
N SER A 347 15.52 17.72 -0.39
CA SER A 347 15.81 16.96 0.83
C SER A 347 14.73 15.93 1.16
N TRP A 348 13.47 16.15 0.74
CA TRP A 348 12.39 15.17 0.84
C TRP A 348 12.48 14.12 -0.28
N ALA A 349 12.68 14.55 -1.52
CA ALA A 349 12.91 13.68 -2.68
C ALA A 349 14.04 12.67 -2.44
N ALA A 350 15.19 13.13 -1.92
CA ALA A 350 16.38 12.32 -1.69
C ALA A 350 16.22 11.18 -0.65
N ARG A 351 15.12 11.13 0.11
CA ARG A 351 14.83 10.10 1.11
C ARG A 351 13.44 9.49 1.00
N LEU A 352 12.68 9.83 -0.05
CA LEU A 352 11.28 9.44 -0.25
C LEU A 352 11.07 7.92 -0.37
N ASN A 353 12.13 7.18 -0.68
CA ASN A 353 12.12 5.73 -0.67
C ASN A 353 11.84 5.13 0.72
N LEU A 354 12.27 5.79 1.80
CA LEU A 354 12.10 5.31 3.18
C LEU A 354 10.61 5.25 3.61
N PRO A 355 9.81 6.33 3.53
CA PRO A 355 8.39 6.25 3.84
C PRO A 355 7.64 5.36 2.85
N LEU A 356 7.94 5.38 1.55
CA LEU A 356 7.23 4.53 0.58
C LEU A 356 7.42 3.03 0.86
N THR A 357 8.65 2.60 1.16
CA THR A 357 8.93 1.21 1.54
C THR A 357 8.47 0.83 2.94
N TYR A 358 8.32 1.78 3.88
CA TYR A 358 7.73 1.50 5.19
C TYR A 358 6.20 1.41 5.16
N LEU A 359 5.53 2.25 4.37
CA LEU A 359 4.06 2.24 4.25
C LEU A 359 3.59 1.07 3.38
N PHE A 360 4.32 0.74 2.31
CA PHE A 360 3.96 -0.31 1.34
C PHE A 360 5.12 -1.27 1.05
N PRO A 361 5.75 -1.91 2.06
CA PRO A 361 6.80 -2.91 1.85
C PRO A 361 6.24 -4.08 1.02
N TRP A 362 7.01 -4.64 0.08
CA TRP A 362 6.56 -5.75 -0.75
C TRP A 362 6.00 -6.93 0.07
N GLN A 363 4.69 -7.20 -0.03
CA GLN A 363 3.99 -8.27 0.72
C GLN A 363 3.69 -9.53 -0.10
N GLY A 364 3.97 -9.52 -1.41
CA GLY A 364 3.33 -10.37 -2.42
C GLY A 364 3.55 -11.89 -2.32
N THR A 365 3.13 -12.58 -1.27
CA THR A 365 1.70 -12.92 -1.06
C THR A 365 1.52 -13.82 0.18
N ALA A 366 1.39 -13.18 1.34
CA ALA A 366 1.13 -13.75 2.67
C ALA A 366 2.36 -14.32 3.41
N TYR A 367 2.88 -13.51 4.33
CA TYR A 367 3.19 -13.97 5.69
C TYR A 367 2.10 -13.46 6.65
#